data_AF-A0A940ZDP1-F1
#
_entry.id   AF-A0A940ZDP1-F1
#
_cell.length_a   1.000
_cell.length_b   1.000
_cell.length_c   1.000
_cell.angle_alpha   90.00
_cell.angle_beta   90.00
_cell.angle_gamma   90.00
#
_symmetry.space_group_name_H-M   'P 1'
#
loop_
_entity.id
_entity.type
_entity.pdbx_description
1 polymer ?
#
loop_
_entity_poly.entity_id
_entity_poly.type
_entity_poly.pdbx_seq_one_letter_code
_entity_poly.pdbx_strand_id
1 'polypeptide(L)'
;MHSFLLLFLCLPVFFLFSACSPLNGISREKDFSKKPITAPESPGSVTAGKESAPPVQSMRPEPDAEISGRMIFSSPPADAEKETNRTEAAPAPENSEPSLDPAAKEAKSAQQLLDEALESYQAAQEFWEKREAEKAIEALDQAYSLILQADPGEDQELLQQKEDIRLLICKQMLAIYRAQLIPPDQRQKVIPLVVNGYVEREINSFKGPERNFFTQAYRTSGRYRPEIIGSLEKAGLPSELSWLPLIESGYKADAFSRSRALGLWQFIPSTGYKFGLKRDQWVDERMDPLKSTRAAIAYLQELHELFGDWLTVLAAYNCGEARVLKVIRSQPRNYLDDFWDLFEKLPRETARYVPRFIATLLIVNDPQKYGFNFEAPDSPPAYETVTVKKQVLIADIAKNLNVSGEVLEKMNPELRLKMTPAGAYELRVPEGTGNLLLSRMDRIPECKIKESQTPSAGYVNHRVRGGDTLSLLASRYHTTVRAIVEFNKLKKKDFLRIGQVLKIPANKKTAMATR
;
A
#
# COMPACT_ATOMS: atom_id res chain seq x y z
N MET A 1 -57.46 -0.30 20.43
CA MET A 1 -56.76 -0.67 19.18
C MET A 1 -55.27 -0.41 19.41
N HIS A 2 -54.59 -1.16 20.29
CA HIS A 2 -53.86 -2.42 20.09
C HIS A 2 -52.69 -2.36 19.08
N SER A 3 -51.48 -2.43 19.66
CA SER A 3 -50.14 -2.63 19.13
C SER A 3 -49.99 -3.81 18.18
N PHE A 4 -49.02 -3.79 17.26
CA PHE A 4 -48.34 -5.02 16.84
C PHE A 4 -46.86 -4.80 16.45
N LEU A 5 -46.06 -5.68 17.07
CA LEU A 5 -44.64 -5.97 16.95
C LEU A 5 -44.43 -6.95 15.76
N LEU A 6 -43.28 -6.93 15.07
CA LEU A 6 -42.73 -8.17 14.46
C LEU A 6 -41.25 -8.05 14.07
N LEU A 7 -40.44 -8.85 14.78
CA LEU A 7 -39.08 -9.28 14.44
C LEU A 7 -39.07 -10.11 13.15
N PHE A 8 -37.97 -10.07 12.38
CA PHE A 8 -37.48 -11.25 11.66
C PHE A 8 -35.94 -11.30 11.64
N LEU A 9 -35.41 -12.32 12.33
CA LEU A 9 -34.05 -12.84 12.26
C LEU A 9 -33.86 -13.67 10.98
N CYS A 10 -32.72 -13.54 10.31
CA CYS A 10 -32.24 -14.53 9.34
C CYS A 10 -30.79 -14.94 9.67
N LEU A 11 -30.66 -16.13 10.25
CA LEU A 11 -29.44 -16.92 10.42
C LEU A 11 -29.07 -17.60 9.09
N PRO A 12 -27.77 -17.82 8.78
CA PRO A 12 -27.37 -18.76 7.74
C PRO A 12 -27.25 -20.19 8.29
N VAL A 13 -27.82 -21.11 7.51
CA VAL A 13 -27.99 -22.55 7.74
C VAL A 13 -26.66 -23.31 7.61
N PHE A 14 -26.36 -24.16 8.60
CA PHE A 14 -25.39 -25.26 8.54
C PHE A 14 -26.02 -26.50 7.88
N PHE A 15 -25.29 -27.21 7.01
CA PHE A 15 -25.57 -28.60 6.68
C PHE A 15 -24.30 -29.45 6.72
N LEU A 16 -24.32 -30.41 7.65
CA LEU A 16 -23.52 -31.64 7.68
C LEU A 16 -24.34 -32.74 6.98
N PHE A 17 -23.69 -33.63 6.22
CA PHE A 17 -24.21 -34.97 5.93
C PHE A 17 -23.14 -36.02 6.25
N SER A 18 -23.63 -37.12 6.82
CA SER A 18 -22.92 -38.20 7.49
C SER A 18 -23.04 -39.51 6.71
N ALA A 19 -21.93 -40.27 6.69
CA ALA A 19 -21.72 -41.73 6.78
C ALA A 19 -22.52 -42.79 5.97
N CYS A 20 -21.74 -43.76 5.43
CA CYS A 20 -21.83 -45.25 5.51
C CYS A 20 -21.48 -45.91 4.14
N SER A 21 -20.73 -47.02 3.95
CA SER A 21 -19.79 -47.90 4.70
C SER A 21 -19.06 -48.79 3.63
N PRO A 22 -18.52 -50.01 3.87
CA PRO A 22 -17.09 -50.31 3.81
C PRO A 22 -16.69 -51.39 2.76
N LEU A 23 -15.38 -51.66 2.58
CA LEU A 23 -14.88 -52.90 1.97
C LEU A 23 -13.52 -53.33 2.57
N ASN A 24 -13.46 -54.63 2.86
CA ASN A 24 -12.42 -55.41 3.55
C ASN A 24 -11.12 -55.63 2.75
N GLY A 25 -10.05 -55.99 3.47
CA GLY A 25 -8.86 -56.70 2.98
C GLY A 25 -7.66 -56.54 3.93
N ILE A 26 -7.58 -57.28 5.03
CA ILE A 26 -6.84 -58.56 5.25
C ILE A 26 -5.31 -58.46 5.25
N SER A 27 -4.72 -58.78 6.43
CA SER A 27 -3.38 -59.31 6.76
C SER A 27 -2.17 -58.39 6.53
N ARG A 28 -1.16 -58.29 7.41
CA ARG A 28 -0.55 -59.32 8.28
C ARG A 28 0.33 -58.65 9.34
N GLU A 29 0.26 -59.12 10.58
CA GLU A 29 1.21 -58.82 11.67
C GLU A 29 2.64 -59.29 11.36
N LYS A 30 3.62 -58.56 11.88
CA LYS A 30 4.83 -59.15 12.49
C LYS A 30 5.37 -58.20 13.56
N ASP A 31 5.21 -58.64 14.80
CA ASP A 31 5.97 -58.26 15.98
C ASP A 31 7.47 -58.21 15.72
N PHE A 32 8.16 -57.22 16.31
CA PHE A 32 9.43 -57.50 16.98
C PHE A 32 9.63 -56.61 18.22
N SER A 33 10.04 -57.30 19.27
CA SER A 33 10.12 -56.89 20.65
C SER A 33 11.32 -55.97 20.98
N LYS A 34 11.10 -55.13 21.99
CA LYS A 34 12.01 -54.39 22.89
C LYS A 34 13.40 -55.04 23.12
N LYS A 35 14.46 -54.21 23.24
CA LYS A 35 15.08 -53.76 24.52
C LYS A 35 16.33 -52.83 24.30
N PRO A 36 16.80 -52.13 25.36
CA PRO A 36 17.43 -50.80 25.28
C PRO A 36 18.96 -50.82 25.49
N ILE A 37 19.66 -49.74 25.13
CA ILE A 37 21.02 -49.46 25.60
C ILE A 37 21.17 -47.98 26.00
N THR A 38 21.89 -47.84 27.10
CA THR A 38 22.17 -46.74 28.04
C THR A 38 22.98 -45.56 27.51
N ALA A 39 22.86 -44.44 28.24
CA ALA A 39 23.63 -43.20 28.17
C ALA A 39 25.15 -43.39 28.37
N PRO A 40 25.92 -42.31 28.14
CA PRO A 40 26.83 -41.88 29.18
C PRO A 40 26.76 -40.38 29.51
N GLU A 41 27.26 -40.11 30.71
CA GLU A 41 27.23 -38.90 31.51
C GLU A 41 28.12 -37.76 30.99
N SER A 42 27.79 -36.56 31.48
CA SER A 42 28.61 -35.34 31.47
C SER A 42 29.76 -35.40 32.48
N PRO A 43 30.69 -34.41 32.42
CA PRO A 43 31.06 -33.78 33.68
C PRO A 43 31.25 -32.25 33.63
N GLY A 44 30.93 -31.64 34.79
CA GLY A 44 31.49 -30.39 35.34
C GLY A 44 30.95 -29.06 34.79
N SER A 45 30.09 -28.29 35.47
CA SER A 45 30.23 -27.55 36.76
C SER A 45 31.28 -26.44 36.75
N VAL A 46 30.83 -25.17 36.66
CA VAL A 46 31.26 -24.07 37.56
C VAL A 46 30.10 -23.08 37.79
N THR A 47 29.78 -22.93 39.07
CA THR A 47 29.09 -21.87 39.86
C THR A 47 29.26 -20.42 39.38
N ALA A 48 28.58 -19.38 39.82
CA ALA A 48 27.35 -19.07 40.58
C ALA A 48 27.35 -17.52 40.64
N GLY A 49 26.18 -16.88 40.57
CA GLY A 49 26.09 -15.43 40.68
C GLY A 49 24.63 -14.98 40.75
N LYS A 50 24.01 -15.21 41.92
CA LYS A 50 22.76 -14.56 42.32
C LYS A 50 23.09 -13.11 42.65
N GLU A 51 22.33 -12.17 42.10
CA GLU A 51 22.09 -10.92 42.81
C GLU A 51 20.62 -10.50 42.67
N SER A 52 20.03 -10.32 43.84
CA SER A 52 18.63 -10.06 44.13
C SER A 52 18.30 -8.58 44.01
N ALA A 53 17.12 -8.29 43.49
CA ALA A 53 16.47 -6.99 43.64
C ALA A 53 16.19 -6.64 45.12
N PRO A 54 16.11 -5.34 45.45
CA PRO A 54 15.20 -4.88 46.49
C PRO A 54 14.14 -3.88 45.96
N PRO A 55 13.00 -3.74 46.67
CA PRO A 55 11.78 -3.11 46.18
C PRO A 55 11.55 -1.70 46.74
N VAL A 56 10.92 -0.79 45.99
CA VAL A 56 10.38 0.45 46.57
C VAL A 56 9.08 0.91 45.87
N GLN A 57 7.99 0.70 46.61
CA GLN A 57 6.86 1.59 46.93
C GLN A 57 6.02 2.30 45.84
N SER A 58 4.73 2.00 45.94
CA SER A 58 3.56 2.76 45.52
C SER A 58 3.50 4.17 46.14
N MET A 59 3.29 5.20 45.33
CA MET A 59 2.60 6.42 45.74
C MET A 59 1.76 6.97 44.58
N ARG A 60 0.44 7.04 44.78
CA ARG A 60 -0.44 8.00 44.10
C ARG A 60 -0.16 9.39 44.65
N PRO A 61 -0.46 10.44 43.88
CA PRO A 61 -1.46 11.37 44.40
C PRO A 61 -2.51 11.80 43.36
N GLU A 62 -3.71 12.06 43.87
CA GLU A 62 -4.84 12.81 43.32
C GLU A 62 -5.02 14.06 44.21
N PRO A 63 -5.92 14.99 43.87
CA PRO A 63 -5.78 16.14 42.97
C PRO A 63 -5.67 17.47 43.77
N ASP A 64 -5.50 18.62 43.11
CA ASP A 64 -6.23 19.87 43.46
C ASP A 64 -5.74 21.12 42.71
N ALA A 65 -6.73 22.03 42.56
CA ALA A 65 -6.66 23.49 42.45
C ALA A 65 -6.72 24.15 41.04
N GLU A 66 -7.97 24.54 40.75
CA GLU A 66 -8.44 25.62 39.90
C GLU A 66 -7.60 26.91 39.97
N ILE A 67 -7.30 27.52 38.82
CA ILE A 67 -7.20 28.98 38.70
C ILE A 67 -7.96 29.46 37.46
N SER A 68 -9.00 30.24 37.75
CA SER A 68 -9.85 31.01 36.84
C SER A 68 -9.08 32.10 36.09
N GLY A 69 -9.28 32.19 34.77
CA GLY A 69 -8.77 33.26 33.91
C GLY A 69 -9.63 33.45 32.67
N ARG A 70 -10.82 34.05 32.86
CA ARG A 70 -11.82 34.37 31.84
C ARG A 70 -11.38 35.64 31.08
N MET A 71 -11.10 35.57 29.78
CA MET A 71 -11.16 36.74 28.91
C MET A 71 -12.21 36.55 27.81
N ILE A 72 -13.12 37.52 27.81
CA ILE A 72 -14.31 37.69 26.99
C ILE A 72 -13.87 38.39 25.71
N PHE A 73 -14.29 37.90 24.54
CA PHE A 73 -14.46 38.76 23.37
C PHE A 73 -15.80 38.48 22.70
N SER A 74 -16.59 39.53 22.63
CA SER A 74 -17.95 39.65 22.15
C SER A 74 -18.01 39.77 20.61
N SER A 75 -18.91 39.02 19.98
CA SER A 75 -19.57 39.42 18.72
C SER A 75 -20.78 40.29 19.07
N PRO A 76 -21.25 41.23 18.20
CA PRO A 76 -22.25 40.91 17.14
C PRO A 76 -22.27 41.97 15.98
N PRO A 77 -23.35 42.14 15.16
CA PRO A 77 -24.30 41.20 14.53
C PRO A 77 -24.43 41.38 12.99
N ALA A 78 -25.29 40.56 12.39
CA ALA A 78 -25.84 40.63 11.03
C ALA A 78 -27.10 41.53 10.94
N ASP A 79 -27.33 42.13 9.76
CA ASP A 79 -28.59 42.64 9.14
C ASP A 79 -28.14 43.42 7.86
N ALA A 80 -28.80 43.52 6.69
CA ALA A 80 -30.13 43.18 6.19
C ALA A 80 -30.11 43.16 4.63
N GLU A 81 -31.21 42.66 4.06
CA GLU A 81 -31.53 42.40 2.66
C GLU A 81 -31.84 43.63 1.78
N LYS A 82 -31.78 43.44 0.45
CA LYS A 82 -32.65 43.94 -0.67
C LYS A 82 -31.85 44.43 -1.89
N GLU A 83 -31.87 43.75 -3.04
CA GLU A 83 -32.92 43.61 -4.07
C GLU A 83 -32.85 44.65 -5.20
N THR A 84 -32.68 44.14 -6.44
CA THR A 84 -33.11 44.68 -7.75
C THR A 84 -32.36 45.94 -8.25
N ASN A 85 -32.08 46.18 -9.54
CA ASN A 85 -32.69 45.73 -10.79
C ASN A 85 -31.72 45.97 -11.97
N ARG A 86 -31.97 45.27 -13.09
CA ARG A 86 -31.34 45.45 -14.42
C ARG A 86 -31.65 46.84 -15.00
N THR A 87 -30.85 47.35 -15.95
CA THR A 87 -31.22 47.70 -17.37
C THR A 87 -30.02 48.30 -18.13
N GLU A 88 -30.04 48.13 -19.45
CA GLU A 88 -29.04 48.28 -20.51
C GLU A 88 -28.72 49.73 -20.99
N ALA A 89 -27.57 49.82 -21.68
CA ALA A 89 -27.25 50.57 -22.92
C ALA A 89 -26.97 52.10 -22.96
N ALA A 90 -25.79 52.39 -23.56
CA ALA A 90 -25.13 53.57 -24.18
C ALA A 90 -25.98 54.70 -24.82
N PRO A 91 -25.45 55.88 -25.26
CA PRO A 91 -24.05 56.20 -25.66
C PRO A 91 -23.47 57.59 -25.25
N ALA A 92 -22.22 57.84 -25.68
CA ALA A 92 -21.33 59.01 -25.45
C ALA A 92 -21.82 60.34 -26.09
N PRO A 93 -21.22 61.53 -25.78
CA PRO A 93 -19.93 61.90 -26.40
C PRO A 93 -18.94 62.74 -25.55
N GLU A 94 -17.68 62.66 -25.99
CA GLU A 94 -16.60 63.67 -26.05
C GLU A 94 -16.52 64.80 -25.01
N ASN A 95 -15.42 64.81 -24.24
CA ASN A 95 -14.59 65.99 -24.07
C ASN A 95 -13.12 65.59 -23.80
N SER A 96 -12.24 66.31 -24.48
CA SER A 96 -10.80 66.11 -24.65
C SER A 96 -9.95 66.66 -23.50
N GLU A 97 -9.02 65.81 -23.03
CA GLU A 97 -7.66 66.06 -22.52
C GLU A 97 -7.42 66.91 -21.24
N PRO A 98 -6.25 66.82 -20.58
CA PRO A 98 -5.40 65.64 -20.31
C PRO A 98 -4.95 65.60 -18.84
N SER A 99 -4.66 64.43 -18.26
CA SER A 99 -3.64 64.33 -17.19
C SER A 99 -3.33 62.90 -16.75
N LEU A 100 -2.04 62.58 -16.92
CA LEU A 100 -1.18 61.80 -16.03
C LEU A 100 -1.45 60.29 -15.92
N ASP A 101 -0.57 59.53 -16.60
CA ASP A 101 -0.25 58.14 -16.30
C ASP A 101 -0.11 57.85 -14.79
N PRO A 102 -0.64 56.70 -14.36
CA PRO A 102 0.09 55.84 -13.45
C PRO A 102 0.28 54.46 -14.09
N ALA A 103 1.53 54.19 -14.44
CA ALA A 103 2.17 52.89 -14.62
C ALA A 103 1.23 51.67 -14.65
N ALA A 104 0.93 51.20 -15.86
CA ALA A 104 0.45 49.83 -16.07
C ALA A 104 1.51 48.86 -15.53
N LYS A 105 1.17 48.10 -14.47
CA LYS A 105 1.93 46.90 -14.12
C LYS A 105 1.86 45.95 -15.31
N GLU A 106 2.96 45.81 -16.05
CA GLU A 106 3.09 44.77 -17.08
C GLU A 106 2.70 43.42 -16.47
N ALA A 107 1.74 42.74 -17.10
CA ALA A 107 1.31 41.42 -16.65
C ALA A 107 2.47 40.44 -16.81
N LYS A 108 2.95 39.90 -15.68
CA LYS A 108 4.06 38.93 -15.66
C LYS A 108 3.71 37.71 -16.51
N SER A 109 4.68 37.21 -17.27
CA SER A 109 4.50 35.98 -18.04
C SER A 109 4.38 34.76 -17.12
N ALA A 110 3.77 33.67 -17.62
CA ALA A 110 3.64 32.43 -16.86
C ALA A 110 5.00 31.88 -16.41
N GLN A 111 6.04 31.98 -17.25
CA GLN A 111 7.40 31.58 -16.89
C GLN A 111 7.96 32.42 -15.74
N GLN A 112 7.81 33.75 -15.79
CA GLN A 112 8.29 34.64 -14.73
C GLN A 112 7.61 34.33 -13.38
N LEU A 113 6.31 34.03 -13.40
CA LEU A 113 5.58 33.63 -12.19
C LEU A 113 6.04 32.28 -11.63
N LEU A 114 6.39 31.31 -12.50
CA LEU A 114 6.92 30.01 -12.07
C LEU A 114 8.35 30.14 -11.51
N ASP A 115 9.19 30.99 -12.11
CA ASP A 115 10.54 31.26 -11.61
C ASP A 115 10.49 31.92 -10.23
N GLU A 116 9.64 32.95 -10.04
CA GLU A 116 9.40 33.59 -8.74
C GLU A 116 8.82 32.62 -7.69
N ALA A 117 7.99 31.66 -8.13
CA ALA A 117 7.48 30.61 -7.24
C ALA A 117 8.61 29.69 -6.76
N LEU A 118 9.57 29.37 -7.65
CA LEU A 118 10.73 28.55 -7.31
C LEU A 118 11.69 29.31 -6.36
N GLU A 119 11.90 30.60 -6.57
CA GLU A 119 12.67 31.46 -5.65
C GLU A 119 12.02 31.51 -4.26
N SER A 120 10.69 31.70 -4.20
CA SER A 120 9.94 31.69 -2.94
C SER A 120 10.04 30.32 -2.24
N TYR A 121 10.02 29.22 -3.02
CA TYR A 121 10.25 27.88 -2.50
C TYR A 121 11.67 27.69 -1.95
N GLN A 122 12.70 28.19 -2.64
CA GLN A 122 14.09 28.13 -2.15
C GLN A 122 14.26 28.94 -0.86
N ALA A 123 13.66 30.13 -0.78
CA ALA A 123 13.63 30.92 0.45
C ALA A 123 12.97 30.14 1.60
N ALA A 124 11.87 29.41 1.33
CA ALA A 124 11.26 28.54 2.32
C ALA A 124 12.20 27.43 2.82
N GLN A 125 13.03 26.85 1.93
CA GLN A 125 14.04 25.87 2.33
C GLN A 125 15.11 26.50 3.23
N GLU A 126 15.58 27.71 2.91
CA GLU A 126 16.54 28.42 3.77
C GLU A 126 15.98 28.76 5.15
N PHE A 127 14.73 29.26 5.21
CA PHE A 127 14.05 29.51 6.48
C PHE A 127 13.90 28.21 7.28
N TRP A 128 13.62 27.11 6.58
CA TRP A 128 13.53 25.80 7.20
C TRP A 128 14.86 25.34 7.79
N GLU A 129 15.98 25.50 7.08
CA GLU A 129 17.32 25.21 7.58
C GLU A 129 17.69 26.05 8.81
N LYS A 130 17.25 27.31 8.83
CA LYS A 130 17.41 28.25 9.97
C LYS A 130 16.43 27.97 11.13
N ARG A 131 15.59 26.94 11.02
CA ARG A 131 14.52 26.58 11.98
C ARG A 131 13.43 27.64 12.18
N GLU A 132 13.23 28.50 11.18
CA GLU A 132 12.20 29.55 11.18
C GLU A 132 10.92 29.03 10.50
N ALA A 133 10.20 28.12 11.18
CA ALA A 133 9.09 27.37 10.59
C ALA A 133 7.92 28.24 10.06
N GLU A 134 7.56 29.31 10.76
CA GLU A 134 6.48 30.22 10.34
C GLU A 134 6.84 30.94 9.03
N LYS A 135 8.05 31.52 8.94
CA LYS A 135 8.54 32.17 7.72
C LYS A 135 8.68 31.19 6.55
N ALA A 136 9.07 29.95 6.83
CA ALA A 136 9.11 28.91 5.82
C ALA A 136 7.71 28.60 5.27
N ILE A 137 6.67 28.56 6.11
CA ILE A 137 5.28 28.39 5.67
C ILE A 137 4.81 29.59 4.85
N GLU A 138 5.07 30.82 5.31
CA GLU A 138 4.70 32.04 4.58
C GLU A 138 5.32 32.08 3.17
N ALA A 139 6.59 31.71 3.05
CA ALA A 139 7.29 31.63 1.77
C ALA A 139 6.72 30.53 0.84
N LEU A 140 6.28 29.39 1.40
CA LEU A 140 5.58 28.35 0.62
C LEU A 140 4.18 28.80 0.18
N ASP A 141 3.44 29.52 1.02
CA ASP A 141 2.13 30.08 0.67
C ASP A 141 2.27 31.12 -0.45
N GLN A 142 3.33 31.95 -0.40
CA GLN A 142 3.68 32.87 -1.49
C GLN A 142 3.99 32.11 -2.78
N ALA A 143 4.84 31.08 -2.73
CA ALA A 143 5.16 30.22 -3.87
C ALA A 143 3.88 29.59 -4.47
N TYR A 144 2.97 29.12 -3.63
CA TYR A 144 1.72 28.50 -4.07
C TYR A 144 0.77 29.51 -4.72
N SER A 145 0.68 30.72 -4.18
CA SER A 145 -0.11 31.82 -4.75
C SER A 145 0.37 32.18 -6.17
N LEU A 146 1.69 32.22 -6.39
CA LEU A 146 2.28 32.48 -7.71
C LEU A 146 1.96 31.37 -8.71
N ILE A 147 1.97 30.10 -8.28
CA ILE A 147 1.54 28.95 -9.10
C ILE A 147 0.08 29.06 -9.52
N LEU A 148 -0.80 29.53 -8.64
CA LEU A 148 -2.23 29.71 -8.97
C LEU A 148 -2.44 30.80 -10.02
N GLN A 149 -1.59 31.83 -10.03
CA GLN A 149 -1.63 32.95 -10.98
C GLN A 149 -0.98 32.61 -12.33
N ALA A 150 -0.02 31.68 -12.37
CA ALA A 150 0.61 31.25 -13.61
C ALA A 150 -0.37 30.46 -14.48
N ASP A 151 -0.79 31.03 -15.62
CA ASP A 151 -1.61 30.35 -16.63
C ASP A 151 -0.73 29.85 -17.80
N PRO A 152 -0.38 28.56 -17.85
CA PRO A 152 0.51 28.00 -18.87
C PRO A 152 -0.18 27.74 -20.23
N GLY A 153 -1.50 27.93 -20.34
CA GLY A 153 -2.24 27.61 -21.57
C GLY A 153 -2.11 26.13 -21.98
N GLU A 154 -1.69 25.86 -23.22
CA GLU A 154 -1.49 24.51 -23.77
C GLU A 154 -0.01 24.05 -23.76
N ASP A 155 0.90 24.83 -23.20
CA ASP A 155 2.32 24.49 -23.17
C ASP A 155 2.59 23.32 -22.21
N GLN A 156 2.98 22.17 -22.76
CA GLN A 156 3.21 20.95 -21.99
C GLN A 156 4.40 21.06 -21.03
N GLU A 157 5.41 21.86 -21.36
CA GLU A 157 6.60 22.01 -20.53
C GLU A 157 6.29 22.89 -19.31
N LEU A 158 5.61 24.02 -19.52
CA LEU A 158 5.15 24.89 -18.42
C LEU A 158 4.12 24.19 -17.52
N LEU A 159 3.25 23.36 -18.09
CA LEU A 159 2.31 22.53 -17.31
C LEU A 159 3.05 21.53 -16.41
N GLN A 160 4.09 20.88 -16.93
CA GLN A 160 4.91 19.94 -16.16
C GLN A 160 5.66 20.66 -15.04
N GLN A 161 6.33 21.78 -15.35
CA GLN A 161 7.04 22.60 -14.36
C GLN A 161 6.11 23.07 -13.24
N LYS A 162 4.91 23.56 -13.59
CA LYS A 162 3.88 23.96 -12.64
C LYS A 162 3.48 22.82 -11.70
N GLU A 163 3.36 21.59 -12.21
CA GLU A 163 3.03 20.42 -11.39
C GLU A 163 4.20 20.01 -10.49
N ASP A 164 5.43 20.07 -11.00
CA ASP A 164 6.64 19.73 -10.25
C ASP A 164 6.85 20.69 -9.07
N ILE A 165 6.72 22.00 -9.29
CA ILE A 165 6.83 23.00 -8.21
C ILE A 165 5.69 22.82 -7.20
N ARG A 166 4.45 22.53 -7.66
CA ARG A 166 3.35 22.21 -6.75
C ARG A 166 3.67 21.01 -5.86
N LEU A 167 4.26 19.96 -6.43
CA LEU A 167 4.65 18.76 -5.69
C LEU A 167 5.75 19.08 -4.67
N LEU A 168 6.73 19.91 -5.04
CA LEU A 168 7.80 20.36 -4.14
C LEU A 168 7.23 21.15 -2.95
N ILE A 169 6.37 22.14 -3.21
CA ILE A 169 5.70 22.92 -2.15
C ILE A 169 4.90 22.01 -1.23
N CYS A 170 4.09 21.09 -1.81
CA CYS A 170 3.30 20.16 -1.00
C CYS A 170 4.17 19.27 -0.11
N LYS A 171 5.30 18.77 -0.64
CA LYS A 171 6.26 17.94 0.12
C LYS A 171 6.90 18.74 1.25
N GLN A 172 7.38 19.95 0.96
CA GLN A 172 8.05 20.79 1.94
C GLN A 172 7.08 21.27 3.02
N MET A 173 5.86 21.66 2.65
CA MET A 173 4.83 22.06 3.59
C MET A 173 4.48 20.91 4.54
N LEU A 174 4.31 19.69 3.99
CA LEU A 174 4.16 18.49 4.81
C LEU A 174 5.38 18.29 5.73
N ALA A 175 6.61 18.46 5.26
CA ALA A 175 7.81 18.31 6.08
C ALA A 175 7.87 19.30 7.26
N ILE A 176 7.48 20.56 7.05
CA ILE A 176 7.43 21.58 8.10
C ILE A 176 6.36 21.24 9.13
N TYR A 177 5.13 20.95 8.68
CA TYR A 177 4.05 20.54 9.58
C TYR A 177 4.43 19.28 10.38
N ARG A 178 5.13 18.31 9.77
CA ARG A 178 5.64 17.11 10.47
C ARG A 178 6.62 17.44 11.58
N ALA A 179 7.59 18.31 11.32
CA ALA A 179 8.61 18.64 12.29
C ALA A 179 8.07 19.50 13.45
N GLN A 180 6.96 20.22 13.23
CA GLN A 180 6.21 20.85 14.32
C GLN A 180 5.44 19.84 15.16
N LEU A 181 4.97 18.74 14.56
CA LEU A 181 4.19 17.70 15.25
C LEU A 181 5.08 16.67 15.97
N ILE A 182 6.21 16.27 15.38
CA ILE A 182 7.07 15.19 15.88
C ILE A 182 8.55 15.58 15.68
N PRO A 183 9.25 15.97 16.75
CA PRO A 183 10.69 16.17 16.74
C PRO A 183 11.45 14.90 16.27
N PRO A 184 12.58 15.01 15.54
CA PRO A 184 13.33 13.85 15.04
C PRO A 184 13.79 12.86 16.13
N ASP A 185 14.08 13.37 17.32
CA ASP A 185 14.44 12.63 18.53
C ASP A 185 13.27 11.87 19.16
N GLN A 186 12.03 12.26 18.85
CA GLN A 186 10.81 11.60 19.33
C GLN A 186 10.25 10.54 18.35
N ARG A 187 10.88 10.37 17.17
CA ARG A 187 10.46 9.31 16.23
C ARG A 187 10.68 7.94 16.85
N GLN A 188 9.62 7.16 16.95
CA GLN A 188 9.70 5.82 17.52
C GLN A 188 10.49 4.92 16.57
N LYS A 189 11.67 4.50 17.02
CA LYS A 189 12.51 3.51 16.32
C LYS A 189 12.01 2.08 16.50
N VAL A 190 11.23 1.84 17.54
CA VAL A 190 10.68 0.52 17.89
C VAL A 190 9.16 0.54 17.72
N ILE A 191 8.59 -0.58 17.29
CA ILE A 191 7.14 -0.72 17.18
C ILE A 191 6.58 -1.01 18.57
N PRO A 192 5.71 -0.15 19.14
CA PRO A 192 5.16 -0.37 20.46
C PRO A 192 4.16 -1.53 20.45
N LEU A 193 4.32 -2.47 21.39
CA LEU A 193 3.47 -3.67 21.53
C LEU A 193 2.39 -3.45 22.59
N VAL A 194 1.52 -2.44 22.39
CA VAL A 194 0.44 -2.13 23.33
C VAL A 194 -0.65 -3.21 23.25
N VAL A 195 -0.89 -3.91 24.37
CA VAL A 195 -1.95 -4.93 24.47
C VAL A 195 -3.24 -4.26 24.91
N ASN A 196 -4.31 -4.43 24.13
CA ASN A 196 -5.66 -3.98 24.46
C ASN A 196 -6.71 -4.97 23.92
N GLY A 197 -8.00 -4.69 24.16
CA GLY A 197 -9.08 -5.56 23.74
C GLY A 197 -9.19 -5.78 22.21
N TYR A 198 -8.63 -4.88 21.38
CA TYR A 198 -8.54 -5.10 19.94
C TYR A 198 -7.48 -6.15 19.60
N VAL A 199 -6.30 -6.06 20.22
CA VAL A 199 -5.20 -7.02 20.04
C VAL A 199 -5.59 -8.41 20.55
N GLU A 200 -6.23 -8.48 21.72
CA GLU A 200 -6.70 -9.75 22.30
C GLU A 200 -7.68 -10.49 21.38
N ARG A 201 -8.58 -9.76 20.69
CA ARG A 201 -9.49 -10.36 19.71
C ARG A 201 -8.74 -10.98 18.53
N GLU A 202 -7.71 -10.32 18.01
CA GLU A 202 -6.90 -10.86 16.92
C GLU A 202 -6.04 -12.05 17.38
N ILE A 203 -5.50 -12.02 18.61
CA ILE A 203 -4.85 -13.18 19.24
C ILE A 203 -5.81 -14.38 19.30
N ASN A 204 -7.05 -14.16 19.76
CA ASN A 204 -8.06 -15.22 19.82
C ASN A 204 -8.45 -15.72 18.43
N SER A 205 -8.49 -14.85 17.41
CA SER A 205 -8.71 -15.24 16.02
C SER A 205 -7.62 -16.20 15.53
N PHE A 206 -6.35 -15.86 15.76
CA PHE A 206 -5.21 -16.71 15.40
C PHE A 206 -5.13 -17.98 16.23
N LYS A 207 -5.59 -17.99 17.48
CA LYS A 207 -5.66 -19.21 18.30
C LYS A 207 -6.81 -20.14 17.89
N GLY A 208 -7.89 -19.59 17.35
CA GLY A 208 -9.10 -20.32 16.99
C GLY A 208 -9.26 -20.47 15.47
N PRO A 209 -10.20 -19.74 14.85
CA PRO A 209 -10.62 -19.97 13.46
C PRO A 209 -9.50 -19.81 12.43
N GLU A 210 -8.51 -18.95 12.69
CA GLU A 210 -7.42 -18.65 11.75
C GLU A 210 -6.11 -19.37 12.10
N ARG A 211 -6.13 -20.32 13.05
CA ARG A 211 -4.94 -21.04 13.51
C ARG A 211 -4.18 -21.72 12.36
N ASN A 212 -4.89 -22.45 11.51
CA ASN A 212 -4.27 -23.15 10.38
C ASN A 212 -3.63 -22.17 9.39
N PHE A 213 -4.29 -21.04 9.12
CA PHE A 213 -3.74 -19.98 8.28
C PHE A 213 -2.45 -19.41 8.90
N PHE A 214 -2.49 -19.07 10.19
CA PHE A 214 -1.34 -18.51 10.90
C PHE A 214 -0.15 -19.47 10.90
N THR A 215 -0.37 -20.73 11.25
CA THR A 215 0.69 -21.77 11.27
C THR A 215 1.27 -21.99 9.86
N GLN A 216 0.42 -22.05 8.83
CA GLN A 216 0.91 -22.21 7.45
C GLN A 216 1.69 -20.98 6.97
N ALA A 217 1.22 -19.78 7.28
CA ALA A 217 1.90 -18.54 6.93
C ALA A 217 3.24 -18.40 7.67
N TYR A 218 3.29 -18.75 8.95
CA TYR A 218 4.53 -18.85 9.73
C TYR A 218 5.51 -19.83 9.08
N ARG A 219 5.06 -21.03 8.72
CA ARG A 219 5.92 -22.01 8.04
C ARG A 219 6.46 -21.47 6.71
N THR A 220 5.57 -20.91 5.87
CA THR A 220 5.91 -20.37 4.55
C THR A 220 6.85 -19.17 4.65
N SER A 221 6.81 -18.43 5.77
CA SER A 221 7.65 -17.25 5.99
C SER A 221 9.13 -17.51 5.82
N GLY A 222 9.62 -18.68 6.24
CA GLY A 222 11.06 -18.97 6.19
C GLY A 222 11.65 -18.96 4.78
N ARG A 223 10.83 -19.12 3.74
CA ARG A 223 11.28 -19.05 2.34
C ARG A 223 11.80 -17.68 1.93
N TYR A 224 11.31 -16.62 2.58
CA TYR A 224 11.54 -15.22 2.16
C TYR A 224 12.04 -14.35 3.31
N ARG A 225 11.62 -14.64 4.55
CA ARG A 225 11.82 -13.79 5.72
C ARG A 225 13.29 -13.49 6.04
N PRO A 226 14.26 -14.44 5.95
CA PRO A 226 15.67 -14.13 6.22
C PRO A 226 16.22 -13.01 5.33
N GLU A 227 15.89 -13.02 4.04
CA GLU A 227 16.34 -12.00 3.10
C GLU A 227 15.61 -10.65 3.29
N ILE A 228 14.33 -10.70 3.66
CA ILE A 228 13.54 -9.51 4.02
C ILE A 228 14.15 -8.82 5.24
N ILE A 229 14.50 -9.56 6.29
CA ILE A 229 15.16 -9.02 7.49
C ILE A 229 16.46 -8.33 7.10
N GLY A 230 17.33 -9.00 6.35
CA GLY A 230 18.59 -8.40 5.91
C GLY A 230 18.40 -7.14 5.06
N SER A 231 17.30 -7.05 4.29
CA SER A 231 16.96 -5.86 3.51
C SER A 231 16.41 -4.72 4.38
N LEU A 232 15.59 -5.03 5.38
CA LEU A 232 15.06 -4.06 6.36
C LEU A 232 16.18 -3.47 7.21
N GLU A 233 17.07 -4.31 7.74
CA GLU A 233 18.20 -3.88 8.57
C GLU A 233 19.15 -2.96 7.80
N LYS A 234 19.46 -3.30 6.53
CA LYS A 234 20.24 -2.43 5.63
C LYS A 234 19.59 -1.07 5.39
N ALA A 235 18.26 -1.01 5.43
CA ALA A 235 17.48 0.21 5.28
C ALA A 235 17.25 0.96 6.62
N GLY A 236 17.77 0.44 7.73
CA GLY A 236 17.57 1.01 9.07
C GLY A 236 16.15 0.85 9.61
N LEU A 237 15.37 -0.10 9.06
CA LEU A 237 13.99 -0.36 9.47
C LEU A 237 13.89 -1.49 10.50
N PRO A 238 12.87 -1.50 11.37
CA PRO A 238 12.64 -2.59 12.32
C PRO A 238 12.44 -3.95 11.63
N SER A 239 13.14 -4.97 12.11
CA SER A 239 13.07 -6.33 11.56
C SER A 239 11.68 -6.96 11.73
N GLU A 240 10.89 -6.48 12.69
CA GLU A 240 9.52 -6.90 12.98
C GLU A 240 8.59 -6.68 11.78
N LEU A 241 8.85 -5.64 10.97
CA LEU A 241 8.11 -5.36 9.74
C LEU A 241 8.19 -6.51 8.73
N SER A 242 9.17 -7.40 8.87
CA SER A 242 9.27 -8.62 8.07
C SER A 242 8.03 -9.51 8.19
N TRP A 243 7.20 -9.36 9.23
CA TRP A 243 5.95 -10.10 9.43
C TRP A 243 4.73 -9.52 8.72
N LEU A 244 4.83 -8.34 8.10
CA LEU A 244 3.73 -7.74 7.32
C LEU A 244 3.16 -8.70 6.24
N PRO A 245 3.99 -9.41 5.46
CA PRO A 245 3.50 -10.42 4.53
C PRO A 245 2.62 -11.53 5.13
N LEU A 246 2.74 -11.82 6.42
CA LEU A 246 1.89 -12.81 7.09
C LEU A 246 0.44 -12.34 7.06
N ILE A 247 0.18 -11.09 7.43
CA ILE A 247 -1.17 -10.53 7.51
C ILE A 247 -1.70 -10.05 6.16
N GLU A 248 -0.81 -9.78 5.20
CA GLU A 248 -1.16 -9.36 3.84
C GLU A 248 -1.51 -10.55 2.93
N SER A 249 -0.59 -11.51 2.78
CA SER A 249 -0.69 -12.60 1.81
C SER A 249 -0.58 -14.00 2.41
N GLY A 250 -0.21 -14.10 3.69
CA GLY A 250 0.23 -15.36 4.29
C GLY A 250 1.55 -15.86 3.70
N TYR A 251 2.45 -14.95 3.33
CA TYR A 251 3.70 -15.21 2.62
C TYR A 251 3.57 -15.85 1.23
N LYS A 252 2.48 -15.58 0.52
CA LYS A 252 2.23 -16.11 -0.83
C LYS A 252 2.61 -15.09 -1.90
N ALA A 253 3.60 -15.43 -2.73
CA ALA A 253 4.11 -14.57 -3.79
C ALA A 253 3.11 -14.32 -4.94
N ASP A 254 2.09 -15.17 -5.09
CA ASP A 254 1.04 -15.11 -6.12
C ASP A 254 -0.34 -14.71 -5.55
N ALA A 255 -0.42 -14.31 -4.28
CA ALA A 255 -1.68 -13.96 -3.64
C ALA A 255 -2.35 -12.77 -4.34
N PHE A 256 -3.60 -12.96 -4.78
CA PHE A 256 -4.38 -11.92 -5.43
C PHE A 256 -5.65 -11.58 -4.62
N SER A 257 -5.83 -10.30 -4.27
CA SER A 257 -7.01 -9.85 -3.52
C SER A 257 -8.14 -9.39 -4.43
N ARG A 258 -9.35 -9.29 -3.86
CA ARG A 258 -10.54 -8.70 -4.52
C ARG A 258 -10.31 -7.26 -4.95
N SER A 259 -9.47 -6.52 -4.22
CA SER A 259 -9.08 -5.14 -4.48
C SER A 259 -7.89 -5.03 -5.44
N ARG A 260 -7.49 -6.13 -6.09
CA ARG A 260 -6.39 -6.23 -7.06
C ARG A 260 -4.99 -6.00 -6.49
N ALA A 261 -4.84 -6.08 -5.17
CA ALA A 261 -3.55 -6.22 -4.54
C ALA A 261 -2.93 -7.56 -4.93
N LEU A 262 -1.61 -7.58 -5.14
CA LEU A 262 -0.91 -8.75 -5.65
C LEU A 262 0.42 -8.97 -4.92
N GLY A 263 0.73 -10.24 -4.71
CA GLY A 263 2.01 -10.73 -4.25
C GLY A 263 2.24 -10.59 -2.75
N LEU A 264 3.50 -10.77 -2.36
CA LEU A 264 3.90 -10.95 -0.97
C LEU A 264 3.43 -9.79 -0.07
N TRP A 265 3.63 -8.58 -0.56
CA TRP A 265 3.34 -7.30 0.11
C TRP A 265 1.99 -6.69 -0.27
N GLN A 266 1.18 -7.41 -1.06
CA GLN A 266 -0.16 -6.97 -1.50
C GLN A 266 -0.17 -5.56 -2.12
N PHE A 267 0.74 -5.30 -3.06
CA PHE A 267 0.75 -4.03 -3.78
C PHE A 267 -0.45 -3.92 -4.75
N ILE A 268 -1.20 -2.82 -4.64
CA ILE A 268 -2.07 -2.37 -5.74
C ILE A 268 -1.22 -1.80 -6.88
N PRO A 269 -1.68 -1.83 -8.15
CA PRO A 269 -0.85 -1.41 -9.28
C PRO A 269 -0.31 0.01 -9.17
N SER A 270 -1.15 0.98 -8.78
CA SER A 270 -0.77 2.39 -8.67
C SER A 270 0.40 2.61 -7.70
N THR A 271 0.33 1.98 -6.53
CA THR A 271 1.38 2.07 -5.52
C THR A 271 2.63 1.31 -5.98
N GLY A 272 2.47 0.13 -6.58
CA GLY A 272 3.60 -0.60 -7.15
C GLY A 272 4.39 0.23 -8.18
N TYR A 273 3.71 0.91 -9.11
CA TYR A 273 4.35 1.79 -10.08
C TYR A 273 5.07 2.97 -9.42
N LYS A 274 4.46 3.60 -8.40
CA LYS A 274 5.08 4.68 -7.63
C LYS A 274 6.43 4.26 -7.03
N PHE A 275 6.56 3.01 -6.60
CA PHE A 275 7.79 2.47 -6.00
C PHE A 275 8.60 1.61 -6.98
N GLY A 276 8.44 1.83 -8.29
CA GLY A 276 9.34 1.31 -9.32
C GLY A 276 9.08 -0.14 -9.75
N LEU A 277 7.97 -0.76 -9.32
CA LEU A 277 7.58 -2.08 -9.81
C LEU A 277 7.00 -1.98 -11.21
N LYS A 278 7.54 -2.79 -12.12
CA LYS A 278 7.07 -2.88 -13.50
C LYS A 278 6.04 -3.98 -13.64
N ARG A 279 5.13 -3.76 -14.59
CA ARG A 279 4.08 -4.69 -14.94
C ARG A 279 3.78 -4.55 -16.41
N ASP A 280 3.89 -5.66 -17.12
CA ASP A 280 3.52 -5.79 -18.53
C ASP A 280 2.76 -7.10 -18.74
N GLN A 281 2.49 -7.46 -20.00
CA GLN A 281 1.74 -8.68 -20.34
C GLN A 281 2.39 -9.98 -19.83
N TRP A 282 3.71 -10.00 -19.72
CA TRP A 282 4.52 -11.18 -19.41
C TRP A 282 4.92 -11.22 -17.94
N VAL A 283 5.29 -10.06 -17.38
CA VAL A 283 5.90 -9.91 -16.06
C VAL A 283 5.06 -8.99 -15.17
N ASP A 284 4.80 -9.39 -13.94
CA ASP A 284 4.28 -8.51 -12.87
C ASP A 284 5.21 -8.58 -11.66
N GLU A 285 6.07 -7.56 -11.50
CA GLU A 285 7.12 -7.53 -10.49
C GLU A 285 6.58 -7.43 -9.05
N ARG A 286 5.27 -7.21 -8.86
CA ARG A 286 4.63 -7.29 -7.54
C ARG A 286 4.66 -8.70 -6.95
N MET A 287 4.74 -9.72 -7.80
CA MET A 287 4.88 -11.12 -7.38
C MET A 287 6.35 -11.49 -7.09
N ASP A 288 7.31 -10.72 -7.59
CA ASP A 288 8.73 -10.96 -7.33
C ASP A 288 9.06 -10.59 -5.86
N PRO A 289 9.50 -11.54 -5.01
CA PRO A 289 9.72 -11.27 -3.60
C PRO A 289 10.79 -10.20 -3.34
N LEU A 290 11.83 -10.11 -4.16
CA LEU A 290 12.97 -9.20 -3.93
C LEU A 290 12.64 -7.78 -4.37
N LYS A 291 12.06 -7.65 -5.57
CA LYS A 291 11.64 -6.35 -6.11
C LYS A 291 10.51 -5.77 -5.28
N SER A 292 9.51 -6.57 -4.93
CA SER A 292 8.40 -6.12 -4.08
C SER A 292 8.86 -5.76 -2.66
N THR A 293 9.84 -6.47 -2.08
CA THR A 293 10.42 -6.11 -0.77
C THR A 293 11.14 -4.76 -0.82
N ARG A 294 11.95 -4.52 -1.84
CA ARG A 294 12.60 -3.20 -2.02
C ARG A 294 11.57 -2.07 -2.18
N ALA A 295 10.49 -2.30 -2.93
CA ALA A 295 9.41 -1.34 -3.07
C ALA A 295 8.66 -1.11 -1.73
N ALA A 296 8.44 -2.17 -0.95
CA ALA A 296 7.80 -2.09 0.36
C ALA A 296 8.65 -1.31 1.37
N ILE A 297 9.96 -1.53 1.37
CA ILE A 297 10.90 -0.76 2.20
C ILE A 297 10.82 0.73 1.85
N ALA A 298 10.89 1.07 0.56
CA ALA A 298 10.78 2.47 0.12
C ALA A 298 9.43 3.08 0.52
N TYR A 299 8.33 2.32 0.42
CA TYR A 299 7.03 2.80 0.86
C TYR A 299 6.95 3.01 2.37
N LEU A 300 7.43 2.06 3.16
CA LEU A 300 7.45 2.15 4.62
C LEU A 300 8.33 3.30 5.11
N GLN A 301 9.47 3.55 4.45
CA GLN A 301 10.31 4.73 4.70
C GLN A 301 9.55 6.02 4.41
N GLU A 302 8.89 6.14 3.25
CA GLU A 302 8.09 7.34 2.93
C GLU A 302 6.96 7.58 3.94
N LEU A 303 6.29 6.50 4.38
CA LEU A 303 5.25 6.58 5.41
C LEU A 303 5.82 6.97 6.76
N HIS A 304 6.96 6.39 7.18
CA HIS A 304 7.59 6.69 8.46
C HIS A 304 8.16 8.11 8.50
N GLU A 305 8.69 8.59 7.37
CA GLU A 305 9.02 10.00 7.18
C GLU A 305 7.81 10.91 7.27
N LEU A 306 6.61 10.43 6.92
CA LEU A 306 5.36 11.19 6.98
C LEU A 306 4.73 11.21 8.37
N PHE A 307 4.73 10.08 9.08
CA PHE A 307 3.96 9.93 10.33
C PHE A 307 4.83 9.82 11.59
N GLY A 308 6.11 9.49 11.50
CA GLY A 308 7.04 9.47 12.65
C GLY A 308 6.87 8.31 13.64
N ASP A 309 5.69 7.67 13.69
CA ASP A 309 5.40 6.49 14.52
C ASP A 309 4.96 5.28 13.68
N TRP A 310 5.31 4.08 14.13
CA TRP A 310 5.06 2.87 13.36
C TRP A 310 3.59 2.44 13.33
N LEU A 311 2.79 2.77 14.35
CA LEU A 311 1.38 2.34 14.37
C LEU A 311 0.57 3.10 13.31
N THR A 312 0.78 4.40 13.19
CA THR A 312 0.17 5.23 12.15
C THR A 312 0.67 4.84 10.76
N VAL A 313 1.97 4.52 10.62
CA VAL A 313 2.53 3.97 9.37
C VAL A 313 1.81 2.70 8.95
N LEU A 314 1.61 1.74 9.86
CA LEU A 314 0.92 0.49 9.56
C LEU A 314 -0.54 0.74 9.13
N ALA A 315 -1.23 1.67 9.79
CA ALA A 315 -2.58 2.06 9.38
C ALA A 315 -2.60 2.73 7.98
N ALA A 316 -1.63 3.59 7.70
CA ALA A 316 -1.49 4.25 6.40
C ALA A 316 -1.12 3.27 5.28
N TYR A 317 -0.26 2.28 5.55
CA TYR A 317 0.09 1.23 4.60
C TYR A 317 -1.16 0.48 4.12
N ASN A 318 -2.10 0.18 5.03
CA ASN A 318 -3.32 -0.53 4.70
C ASN A 318 -4.37 0.36 3.98
N CYS A 319 -4.63 1.57 4.48
CA CYS A 319 -5.77 2.37 4.03
C CYS A 319 -5.44 3.57 3.12
N GLY A 320 -4.14 3.80 2.91
CA GLY A 320 -3.57 4.94 2.23
C GLY A 320 -3.31 6.13 3.14
N GLU A 321 -2.16 6.77 2.95
CA GLU A 321 -1.69 7.93 3.72
C GLU A 321 -2.66 9.11 3.69
N ALA A 322 -3.33 9.35 2.56
CA ALA A 322 -4.28 10.45 2.40
C ALA A 322 -5.51 10.31 3.32
N ARG A 323 -5.94 9.07 3.59
CA ARG A 323 -7.07 8.83 4.50
C ARG A 323 -6.67 9.14 5.94
N VAL A 324 -5.49 8.66 6.36
CA VAL A 324 -4.95 8.94 7.70
C VAL A 324 -4.79 10.44 7.90
N LEU A 325 -4.18 11.15 6.95
CA LEU A 325 -4.03 12.61 6.99
C LEU A 325 -5.38 13.33 7.07
N LYS A 326 -6.40 12.85 6.34
CA LYS A 326 -7.74 13.43 6.42
C LYS A 326 -8.35 13.29 7.82
N VAL A 327 -8.16 12.14 8.46
CA VAL A 327 -8.66 11.92 9.83
C VAL A 327 -7.89 12.81 10.81
N ILE A 328 -6.57 12.86 10.73
CA ILE A 328 -5.73 13.75 11.56
C ILE A 328 -6.20 15.21 11.43
N ARG A 329 -6.36 15.72 10.21
CA ARG A 329 -6.80 17.11 9.96
C ARG A 329 -8.19 17.44 10.51
N SER A 330 -9.05 16.44 10.70
CA SER A 330 -10.39 16.65 11.24
C SER A 330 -10.42 16.79 12.77
N GLN A 331 -9.28 16.63 13.43
CA GLN A 331 -9.18 16.66 14.89
C GLN A 331 -8.76 18.05 15.39
N PRO A 332 -9.24 18.48 16.57
CA PRO A 332 -8.74 19.69 17.21
C PRO A 332 -7.25 19.55 17.55
N ARG A 333 -6.51 20.67 17.51
CA ARG A 333 -5.03 20.81 17.43
C ARG A 333 -4.14 20.00 18.42
N ASN A 334 -4.70 19.27 19.39
CA ASN A 334 -3.96 18.61 20.48
C ASN A 334 -4.29 17.10 20.66
N TYR A 335 -4.80 16.40 19.65
CA TYR A 335 -5.24 14.99 19.81
C TYR A 335 -4.30 13.96 19.17
N LEU A 336 -3.01 14.30 19.04
CA LEU A 336 -2.00 13.47 18.37
C LEU A 336 -1.12 12.64 19.34
N ASP A 337 -1.56 12.44 20.58
CA ASP A 337 -0.72 11.78 21.59
C ASP A 337 -0.88 10.25 21.61
N ASP A 338 -1.98 9.68 21.06
CA ASP A 338 -2.19 8.23 20.99
C ASP A 338 -2.72 7.76 19.61
N PHE A 339 -2.10 6.73 19.05
CA PHE A 339 -2.60 6.05 17.85
C PHE A 339 -3.99 5.46 18.06
N TRP A 340 -4.30 4.97 19.27
CA TRP A 340 -5.57 4.30 19.56
C TRP A 340 -6.78 5.24 19.49
N ASP A 341 -6.54 6.53 19.61
CA ASP A 341 -7.51 7.61 19.45
C ASP A 341 -7.83 7.90 17.97
N LEU A 342 -6.80 7.86 17.12
CA LEU A 342 -6.94 7.89 15.66
C LEU A 342 -7.68 6.64 15.15
N PHE A 343 -7.33 5.49 15.72
CA PHE A 343 -7.81 4.17 15.36
C PHE A 343 -9.34 4.05 15.35
N GLU A 344 -10.03 4.60 16.36
CA GLU A 344 -11.49 4.47 16.49
C GLU A 344 -12.25 5.18 15.35
N LYS A 345 -11.60 6.14 14.69
CA LYS A 345 -12.15 6.90 13.55
C LYS A 345 -11.83 6.26 12.21
N LEU A 346 -10.98 5.23 12.17
CA LEU A 346 -10.62 4.52 10.93
C LEU A 346 -11.70 3.49 10.55
N PRO A 347 -11.83 3.17 9.24
CA PRO A 347 -12.71 2.09 8.79
C PRO A 347 -12.39 0.77 9.50
N ARG A 348 -13.40 -0.05 9.80
CA ARG A 348 -13.22 -1.32 10.54
C ARG A 348 -12.13 -2.24 9.97
N GLU A 349 -12.00 -2.32 8.64
CA GLU A 349 -10.96 -3.14 8.00
C GLU A 349 -9.55 -2.65 8.37
N THR A 350 -9.33 -1.34 8.30
CA THR A 350 -8.07 -0.67 8.69
C THR A 350 -7.82 -0.73 10.18
N ALA A 351 -8.85 -0.50 10.99
CA ALA A 351 -8.78 -0.66 12.43
C ALA A 351 -8.38 -2.10 12.81
N ARG A 352 -8.75 -3.13 12.05
CA ARG A 352 -8.30 -4.49 12.38
C ARG A 352 -6.84 -4.77 12.01
N TYR A 353 -6.23 -3.96 11.15
CA TYR A 353 -4.89 -4.23 10.60
C TYR A 353 -3.78 -4.12 11.65
N VAL A 354 -3.70 -3.01 12.38
CA VAL A 354 -2.63 -2.77 13.37
C VAL A 354 -2.68 -3.76 14.56
N PRO A 355 -3.85 -4.03 15.18
CA PRO A 355 -3.95 -5.00 16.26
C PRO A 355 -3.58 -6.42 15.81
N ARG A 356 -3.89 -6.75 14.55
CA ARG A 356 -3.55 -8.04 13.95
C ARG A 356 -2.04 -8.20 13.74
N PHE A 357 -1.36 -7.12 13.36
CA PHE A 357 0.10 -7.09 13.30
C PHE A 357 0.73 -7.25 14.69
N ILE A 358 0.27 -6.48 15.69
CA ILE A 358 0.75 -6.59 17.07
C ILE A 358 0.51 -8.01 17.62
N ALA A 359 -0.68 -8.57 17.39
CA ALA A 359 -1.00 -9.96 17.78
C ALA A 359 -0.04 -10.97 17.13
N THR A 360 0.33 -10.75 15.87
CA THR A 360 1.34 -11.58 15.18
C THR A 360 2.68 -11.51 15.92
N LEU A 361 3.17 -10.31 16.22
CA LEU A 361 4.44 -10.12 16.94
C LEU A 361 4.43 -10.77 18.33
N LEU A 362 3.33 -10.61 19.08
CA LEU A 362 3.18 -11.24 20.39
C LEU A 362 3.25 -12.76 20.30
N ILE A 363 2.53 -13.36 19.34
CA ILE A 363 2.50 -14.82 19.16
C ILE A 363 3.86 -15.37 18.70
N VAL A 364 4.54 -14.73 17.75
CA VAL A 364 5.83 -15.24 17.25
C VAL A 364 6.96 -15.05 18.25
N ASN A 365 6.91 -14.03 19.10
CA ASN A 365 7.92 -13.77 20.13
C ASN A 365 7.78 -14.72 21.34
N ASP A 366 6.56 -15.14 21.68
CA ASP A 366 6.31 -16.11 22.76
C ASP A 366 5.25 -17.16 22.35
N PRO A 367 5.57 -18.10 21.44
CA PRO A 367 4.60 -19.04 20.89
C PRO A 367 3.92 -19.90 21.95
N GLN A 368 4.69 -20.37 22.93
CA GLN A 368 4.20 -21.29 23.96
C GLN A 368 3.15 -20.63 24.84
N LYS A 369 3.34 -19.37 25.23
CA LYS A 369 2.35 -18.59 25.99
C LYS A 369 1.00 -18.51 25.30
N TYR A 370 0.97 -18.43 23.98
CA TYR A 370 -0.26 -18.35 23.19
C TYR A 370 -0.77 -19.71 22.68
N GLY A 371 -0.14 -20.81 23.08
CA GLY A 371 -0.55 -22.17 22.74
C GLY A 371 -0.14 -22.59 21.32
N PHE A 372 0.96 -22.05 20.80
CA PHE A 372 1.55 -22.46 19.53
C PHE A 372 2.83 -23.26 19.76
N ASN A 373 2.94 -24.38 19.07
CA ASN A 373 4.16 -25.17 18.95
C ASN A 373 4.52 -25.15 17.46
N PHE A 374 5.28 -24.15 17.04
CA PHE A 374 5.67 -24.04 15.65
C PHE A 374 6.74 -25.08 15.30
N GLU A 375 6.57 -25.73 14.15
CA GLU A 375 7.67 -26.42 13.49
C GLU A 375 8.66 -25.40 12.92
N ALA A 376 9.87 -25.86 12.59
CA ALA A 376 10.83 -25.04 11.87
C ALA A 376 10.20 -24.52 10.56
N PRO A 377 10.33 -23.22 10.25
CA PRO A 377 9.81 -22.69 8.99
C PRO A 377 10.59 -23.26 7.80
N ASP A 378 9.98 -23.19 6.62
CA ASP A 378 10.59 -23.68 5.38
C ASP A 378 11.90 -22.92 5.09
N SER A 379 12.90 -23.56 4.49
CA SER A 379 14.14 -22.89 4.09
C SER A 379 13.96 -22.06 2.81
N PRO A 380 14.73 -20.96 2.63
CA PRO A 380 14.83 -20.26 1.35
C PRO A 380 15.22 -21.22 0.22
N PRO A 381 14.53 -21.17 -0.93
CA PRO A 381 14.91 -22.01 -2.07
C PRO A 381 16.27 -21.57 -2.62
N ALA A 382 17.20 -22.51 -2.78
CA ALA A 382 18.45 -22.25 -3.48
C ALA A 382 18.19 -22.18 -4.99
N TYR A 383 18.61 -21.07 -5.61
CA TYR A 383 18.49 -20.87 -7.05
C TYR A 383 19.69 -20.10 -7.59
N GLU A 384 19.90 -20.23 -8.89
CA GLU A 384 20.81 -19.39 -9.67
C GLU A 384 20.02 -18.66 -10.77
N THR A 385 20.56 -17.55 -11.26
CA THR A 385 19.91 -16.72 -12.27
C THR A 385 20.61 -16.91 -13.62
N VAL A 386 19.84 -17.21 -14.66
CA VAL A 386 20.34 -17.41 -16.03
C VAL A 386 19.64 -16.45 -17.00
N THR A 387 20.42 -15.75 -17.81
CA THR A 387 19.87 -14.84 -18.82
C THR A 387 19.39 -15.61 -20.05
N VAL A 388 18.08 -15.61 -20.26
CA VAL A 388 17.40 -16.23 -21.40
C VAL A 388 16.97 -15.14 -22.38
N LYS A 389 17.30 -15.28 -23.66
CA LYS A 389 16.96 -14.31 -24.73
C LYS A 389 15.81 -14.78 -25.65
N LYS A 390 15.15 -15.87 -25.27
CA LYS A 390 14.15 -16.57 -26.07
C LYS A 390 12.85 -16.67 -25.29
N GLN A 391 11.74 -16.55 -25.99
CA GLN A 391 10.42 -16.76 -25.43
C GLN A 391 10.11 -18.26 -25.33
N VAL A 392 10.04 -18.78 -24.10
CA VAL A 392 9.90 -20.21 -23.81
C VAL A 392 8.97 -20.46 -22.62
N LEU A 393 8.14 -21.50 -22.72
CA LEU A 393 7.24 -21.92 -21.64
C LEU A 393 8.04 -22.53 -20.50
N ILE A 394 7.69 -22.16 -19.26
CA ILE A 394 8.30 -22.72 -18.05
C ILE A 394 8.17 -24.24 -18.02
N ALA A 395 7.05 -24.79 -18.50
CA ALA A 395 6.84 -26.23 -18.59
C ALA A 395 7.87 -26.93 -19.50
N ASP A 396 8.28 -26.30 -20.60
CA ASP A 396 9.26 -26.90 -21.52
C ASP A 396 10.69 -26.78 -20.99
N ILE A 397 10.99 -25.69 -20.26
CA ILE A 397 12.23 -25.57 -19.48
C ILE A 397 12.29 -26.67 -18.42
N ALA A 398 11.21 -26.87 -17.64
CA ALA A 398 11.15 -27.89 -16.60
C ALA A 398 11.42 -29.30 -17.14
N LYS A 399 10.80 -29.66 -18.28
CA LYS A 399 11.05 -30.94 -18.95
C LYS A 399 12.51 -31.12 -19.34
N ASN A 400 13.14 -30.06 -19.87
CA ASN A 400 14.54 -30.13 -20.30
C ASN A 400 15.53 -30.12 -19.14
N LEU A 401 15.13 -29.68 -17.95
CA LEU A 401 15.94 -29.72 -16.74
C LEU A 401 15.65 -30.93 -15.83
N ASN A 402 14.63 -31.75 -16.15
CA ASN A 402 14.10 -32.80 -15.28
C ASN A 402 13.66 -32.26 -13.90
N VAL A 403 13.09 -31.06 -13.87
CA VAL A 403 12.57 -30.41 -12.66
C VAL A 403 11.05 -30.29 -12.76
N SER A 404 10.34 -30.32 -11.64
CA SER A 404 8.90 -30.04 -11.61
C SER A 404 8.61 -28.62 -12.11
N GLY A 405 7.63 -28.49 -13.01
CA GLY A 405 7.17 -27.18 -13.48
C GLY A 405 6.68 -26.27 -12.35
N GLU A 406 6.07 -26.84 -11.30
CA GLU A 406 5.60 -26.08 -10.13
C GLU A 406 6.76 -25.44 -9.36
N VAL A 407 7.91 -26.11 -9.29
CA VAL A 407 9.11 -25.57 -8.62
C VAL A 407 9.64 -24.36 -9.38
N LEU A 408 9.76 -24.46 -10.71
CA LEU A 408 10.19 -23.33 -11.55
C LEU A 408 9.19 -22.17 -11.54
N GLU A 409 7.88 -22.46 -11.55
CA GLU A 409 6.85 -21.43 -11.43
C GLU A 409 6.94 -20.70 -10.09
N LYS A 410 7.14 -21.43 -8.98
CA LYS A 410 7.31 -20.83 -7.65
C LYS A 410 8.60 -20.03 -7.50
N MET A 411 9.65 -20.35 -8.25
CA MET A 411 10.90 -19.57 -8.31
C MET A 411 10.74 -18.30 -9.14
N ASN A 412 9.86 -18.30 -10.14
CA ASN A 412 9.62 -17.15 -11.04
C ASN A 412 8.14 -16.71 -11.00
N PRO A 413 7.62 -16.35 -9.81
CA PRO A 413 6.20 -16.04 -9.64
C PRO A 413 5.75 -14.82 -10.46
N GLU A 414 6.68 -13.94 -10.87
CA GLU A 414 6.40 -12.77 -11.70
C GLU A 414 5.92 -13.09 -13.12
N LEU A 415 6.15 -14.31 -13.62
CA LEU A 415 5.77 -14.72 -14.97
C LEU A 415 4.28 -15.05 -15.08
N ARG A 416 3.51 -14.06 -15.53
CA ARG A 416 2.04 -14.11 -15.62
C ARG A 416 1.50 -15.22 -16.52
N LEU A 417 2.21 -15.47 -17.63
CA LEU A 417 1.82 -16.44 -18.64
C LEU A 417 2.63 -17.74 -18.53
N LYS A 418 3.35 -17.93 -17.41
CA LYS A 418 4.25 -19.09 -17.21
C LYS A 418 5.23 -19.24 -18.38
N MET A 419 5.69 -18.10 -18.89
CA MET A 419 6.51 -18.00 -20.09
C MET A 419 7.45 -16.81 -20.00
N THR A 420 8.69 -16.97 -20.44
CA THR A 420 9.65 -15.86 -20.53
C THR A 420 9.22 -14.86 -21.62
N PRO A 421 9.54 -13.56 -21.47
CA PRO A 421 9.31 -12.59 -22.53
C PRO A 421 10.27 -12.82 -23.72
N ALA A 422 10.00 -12.16 -24.85
CA ALA A 422 10.82 -12.27 -26.07
C ALA A 422 12.19 -11.57 -25.97
N GLY A 423 12.43 -10.76 -24.94
CA GLY A 423 13.70 -10.07 -24.70
C GLY A 423 14.64 -10.86 -23.77
N ALA A 424 15.78 -10.24 -23.42
CA ALA A 424 16.64 -10.76 -22.37
C ALA A 424 15.89 -10.75 -21.03
N TYR A 425 15.86 -11.90 -20.36
CA TYR A 425 15.18 -12.10 -19.09
C TYR A 425 16.02 -12.96 -18.16
N GLU A 426 16.10 -12.54 -16.91
CA GLU A 426 16.80 -13.22 -15.83
C GLU A 426 15.88 -14.28 -15.21
N LEU A 427 16.08 -15.54 -15.59
CA LEU A 427 15.30 -16.68 -15.12
C LEU A 427 15.97 -17.33 -13.91
N ARG A 428 15.24 -17.49 -12.80
CA ARG A 428 15.68 -18.26 -11.64
C ARG A 428 15.47 -19.75 -11.88
N VAL A 429 16.52 -20.54 -11.72
CA VAL A 429 16.49 -22.01 -11.85
C VAL A 429 17.13 -22.66 -10.63
N PRO A 430 16.83 -23.94 -10.30
CA PRO A 430 17.48 -24.61 -9.20
C PRO A 430 18.99 -24.60 -9.35
N GLU A 431 19.69 -24.46 -8.23
CA GLU A 431 21.15 -24.42 -8.20
C GLU A 431 21.77 -25.64 -8.92
N GLY A 432 22.77 -25.39 -9.77
CA GLY A 432 23.48 -26.41 -10.56
C GLY A 432 22.82 -26.78 -11.89
N THR A 433 21.69 -26.17 -12.25
CA THR A 433 20.96 -26.46 -13.50
C THR A 433 21.13 -25.40 -14.60
N GLY A 434 21.80 -24.28 -14.31
CA GLY A 434 21.92 -23.13 -15.20
C GLY A 434 22.78 -23.42 -16.43
N ASN A 435 23.95 -24.03 -16.24
CA ASN A 435 24.79 -24.49 -17.36
C ASN A 435 24.06 -25.54 -18.22
N LEU A 436 23.27 -26.40 -17.58
CA LEU A 436 22.46 -27.40 -18.28
C LEU A 436 21.38 -26.72 -19.15
N LEU A 437 20.71 -25.70 -18.62
CA LEU A 437 19.72 -24.91 -19.36
C LEU A 437 20.35 -24.28 -20.60
N LEU A 438 21.48 -23.58 -20.43
CA LEU A 438 22.20 -22.94 -21.53
C LEU A 438 22.58 -23.94 -22.62
N SER A 439 23.08 -25.13 -22.26
CA SER A 439 23.45 -26.18 -23.22
C SER A 439 22.26 -26.79 -23.99
N ARG A 440 21.04 -26.70 -23.43
CA ARG A 440 19.82 -27.28 -24.00
C ARG A 440 18.90 -26.23 -24.63
N MET A 441 19.25 -24.95 -24.53
CA MET A 441 18.39 -23.83 -24.91
C MET A 441 17.93 -23.89 -26.37
N ASP A 442 18.81 -24.36 -27.26
CA ASP A 442 18.49 -24.53 -28.70
C ASP A 442 17.46 -25.62 -28.97
N ARG A 443 17.36 -26.62 -28.09
CA ARG A 443 16.41 -27.73 -28.20
C ARG A 443 15.01 -27.37 -27.69
N ILE A 444 14.89 -26.32 -26.88
CA ILE A 444 13.61 -25.88 -26.32
C ILE A 444 12.85 -25.12 -27.43
N PRO A 445 11.61 -25.52 -27.76
CA PRO A 445 10.84 -24.84 -28.79
C PRO A 445 10.53 -23.39 -28.38
N GLU A 446 10.68 -22.46 -29.33
CA GLU A 446 10.24 -21.08 -29.11
C GLU A 446 8.72 -21.05 -29.10
N CYS A 447 8.12 -20.57 -28.01
CA CYS A 447 6.67 -20.49 -27.91
C CYS A 447 6.21 -19.10 -28.34
N LYS A 448 6.04 -18.91 -29.65
CA LYS A 448 5.44 -17.68 -30.18
C LYS A 448 3.93 -17.76 -29.96
N ILE A 449 3.39 -16.94 -29.05
CA ILE A 449 1.95 -16.74 -29.01
C ILE A 449 1.55 -16.12 -30.36
N LYS A 450 0.86 -16.89 -31.21
CA LYS A 450 0.24 -16.34 -32.43
C LYS A 450 -0.63 -15.18 -31.98
N GLU A 451 -0.44 -13.99 -32.53
CA GLU A 451 -1.18 -12.77 -32.13
C GLU A 451 -2.71 -12.97 -32.14
N SER A 452 -3.22 -13.95 -32.91
CA SER A 452 -4.62 -14.37 -32.99
C SER A 452 -5.16 -15.12 -31.75
N GLN A 453 -4.31 -15.57 -30.83
CA GLN A 453 -4.69 -16.23 -29.57
C GLN A 453 -4.31 -15.40 -28.34
N THR A 454 -3.93 -14.14 -28.53
CA THR A 454 -3.95 -13.19 -27.41
C THR A 454 -5.40 -13.03 -26.96
N PRO A 455 -5.71 -13.07 -25.65
CA PRO A 455 -6.98 -12.52 -25.19
C PRO A 455 -6.97 -11.05 -25.61
N SER A 456 -7.76 -10.78 -26.66
CA SER A 456 -8.01 -9.49 -27.32
C SER A 456 -7.78 -8.32 -26.38
N ALA A 457 -7.07 -7.30 -26.88
CA ALA A 457 -6.92 -5.95 -26.33
C ALA A 457 -7.69 -5.77 -25.01
N GLY A 458 -6.98 -5.85 -23.89
CA GLY A 458 -7.62 -5.87 -22.58
C GLY A 458 -8.61 -4.76 -22.40
N TYR A 459 -9.79 -5.09 -21.89
CA TYR A 459 -10.73 -4.06 -21.52
C TYR A 459 -10.55 -3.71 -20.04
N VAL A 460 -10.69 -2.42 -19.72
CA VAL A 460 -10.76 -1.93 -18.36
C VAL A 460 -12.24 -1.81 -17.99
N ASN A 461 -12.66 -2.44 -16.90
CA ASN A 461 -13.99 -2.20 -16.34
C ASN A 461 -14.00 -0.82 -15.67
N HIS A 462 -14.84 0.08 -16.17
CA HIS A 462 -15.04 1.40 -15.64
C HIS A 462 -16.48 1.53 -15.12
N ARG A 463 -16.64 1.91 -13.85
CA ARG A 463 -17.95 2.23 -13.27
C ARG A 463 -18.24 3.70 -13.49
N VAL A 464 -19.27 3.98 -14.29
CA VAL A 464 -19.76 5.32 -14.65
C VAL A 464 -20.07 6.13 -13.39
N ARG A 465 -19.49 7.33 -13.28
CA ARG A 465 -19.74 8.32 -12.23
C ARG A 465 -20.54 9.49 -12.79
N GLY A 466 -21.08 10.34 -11.90
CA GLY A 466 -21.74 11.58 -12.33
C GLY A 466 -20.77 12.47 -13.12
N GLY A 467 -21.17 12.89 -14.32
CA GLY A 467 -20.35 13.69 -15.23
C GLY A 467 -19.52 12.90 -16.25
N ASP A 468 -19.49 11.56 -16.19
CA ASP A 468 -18.81 10.78 -17.23
C ASP A 468 -19.61 10.79 -18.55
N THR A 469 -18.91 11.07 -19.65
CA THR A 469 -19.42 10.96 -21.02
C THR A 469 -18.58 9.96 -21.81
N LEU A 470 -19.15 9.34 -22.85
CA LEU A 470 -18.40 8.40 -23.69
C LEU A 470 -17.16 9.05 -24.34
N SER A 471 -17.22 10.33 -24.67
CA SER A 471 -16.10 11.10 -25.22
C SER A 471 -15.00 11.33 -24.17
N LEU A 472 -15.37 11.70 -22.95
CA LEU A 472 -14.42 11.88 -21.85
C LEU A 472 -13.74 10.55 -21.49
N LEU A 473 -14.52 9.45 -21.47
CA LEU A 473 -13.99 8.11 -21.25
C LEU A 473 -13.08 7.65 -22.40
N ALA A 474 -13.46 7.92 -23.66
CA ALA A 474 -12.62 7.62 -24.80
C ALA A 474 -11.26 8.34 -24.72
N SER A 475 -11.27 9.63 -24.38
CA SER A 475 -10.05 10.42 -24.19
C SER A 475 -9.21 9.89 -23.02
N ARG A 476 -9.82 9.72 -21.84
CA ARG A 476 -9.17 9.26 -20.61
C ARG A 476 -8.49 7.90 -20.75
N TYR A 477 -9.09 6.98 -21.51
CA TYR A 477 -8.56 5.63 -21.72
C TYR A 477 -7.81 5.47 -23.05
N HIS A 478 -7.59 6.57 -23.77
CA HIS A 478 -6.95 6.60 -25.09
C HIS A 478 -7.55 5.57 -26.06
N THR A 479 -8.87 5.54 -26.14
CA THR A 479 -9.67 4.71 -27.03
C THR A 479 -10.64 5.58 -27.83
N THR A 480 -11.51 4.98 -28.63
CA THR A 480 -12.53 5.74 -29.39
C THR A 480 -13.92 5.51 -28.81
N VAL A 481 -14.79 6.53 -28.95
CA VAL A 481 -16.21 6.41 -28.57
C VAL A 481 -16.85 5.22 -29.27
N ARG A 482 -16.57 5.05 -30.56
CA ARG A 482 -17.04 3.92 -31.37
C ARG A 482 -16.61 2.58 -30.78
N ALA A 483 -15.36 2.43 -30.38
CA ALA A 483 -14.87 1.21 -29.75
C ALA A 483 -15.59 0.92 -28.43
N ILE A 484 -15.83 1.93 -27.57
CA ILE A 484 -16.57 1.74 -26.31
C ILE A 484 -18.02 1.30 -26.59
N VAL A 485 -18.68 1.93 -27.55
CA VAL A 485 -20.06 1.64 -27.94
C VAL A 485 -20.19 0.21 -28.48
N GLU A 486 -19.33 -0.17 -29.43
CA GLU A 486 -19.33 -1.51 -30.03
C GLU A 486 -19.01 -2.59 -28.99
N PHE A 487 -18.02 -2.36 -28.11
CA PHE A 487 -17.58 -3.33 -27.12
C PHE A 487 -18.62 -3.59 -26.01
N ASN A 488 -19.47 -2.60 -25.72
CA ASN A 488 -20.55 -2.70 -24.74
C ASN A 488 -21.94 -2.92 -25.38
N LYS A 489 -22.01 -3.06 -26.70
CA LYS A 489 -23.26 -3.20 -27.46
C LYS A 489 -24.28 -2.08 -27.17
N LEU A 490 -23.79 -0.86 -26.97
CA LEU A 490 -24.64 0.31 -26.72
C LEU A 490 -25.33 0.76 -28.01
N LYS A 491 -26.61 1.11 -27.93
CA LYS A 491 -27.39 1.67 -29.03
C LYS A 491 -27.38 3.20 -28.95
N LYS A 492 -27.69 3.88 -30.06
CA LYS A 492 -27.75 5.35 -30.15
C LYS A 492 -28.71 6.01 -29.13
N LYS A 493 -29.67 5.24 -28.59
CA LYS A 493 -30.66 5.68 -27.60
C LYS A 493 -30.27 5.35 -26.15
N ASP A 494 -29.16 4.66 -25.94
CA ASP A 494 -28.73 4.23 -24.60
C ASP A 494 -27.98 5.36 -23.91
N PHE A 495 -28.55 5.84 -22.79
CA PHE A 495 -27.89 6.81 -21.92
C PHE A 495 -27.03 6.10 -20.88
N LEU A 496 -25.87 6.68 -20.54
CA LEU A 496 -25.03 6.18 -19.47
C LEU A 496 -25.73 6.40 -18.12
N ARG A 497 -25.82 5.34 -17.32
CA ARG A 497 -26.38 5.41 -15.96
C ARG A 497 -25.27 5.42 -14.93
N ILE A 498 -25.38 6.29 -13.93
CA ILE A 498 -24.45 6.31 -12.80
C ILE A 498 -24.45 4.92 -12.13
N GLY A 499 -23.27 4.35 -11.92
CA GLY A 499 -23.08 3.00 -11.38
C GLY A 499 -23.01 1.88 -12.44
N GLN A 500 -23.36 2.14 -13.71
CA GLN A 500 -23.20 1.21 -14.82
C GLN A 500 -21.72 0.84 -15.01
N VAL A 501 -21.43 -0.43 -15.25
CA VAL A 501 -20.06 -0.89 -15.53
C VAL A 501 -19.89 -1.04 -17.04
N LEU A 502 -19.01 -0.23 -17.61
CA LEU A 502 -18.61 -0.30 -19.01
C LEU A 502 -17.28 -1.03 -19.15
N LYS A 503 -17.17 -1.87 -20.17
CA LYS A 503 -15.94 -2.50 -20.62
C LYS A 503 -15.26 -1.59 -21.63
N ILE A 504 -14.21 -0.89 -21.23
CA ILE A 504 -13.52 0.07 -22.09
C ILE A 504 -12.33 -0.63 -22.74
N PRO A 505 -12.32 -0.83 -24.08
CA PRO A 505 -11.21 -1.50 -24.76
C PRO A 505 -9.96 -0.63 -24.66
N ALA A 506 -8.89 -1.18 -24.05
CA ALA A 506 -7.60 -0.52 -23.97
C ALA A 506 -6.87 -0.68 -25.31
N ASN A 507 -6.47 0.42 -25.91
CA ASN A 507 -5.67 0.38 -27.12
C ASN A 507 -4.25 -0.12 -26.78
N LYS A 508 -3.46 -0.60 -27.76
CA LYS A 508 -2.14 -1.22 -27.52
C LYS A 508 -1.20 -0.39 -26.62
N LYS A 509 -1.35 0.94 -26.56
CA LYS A 509 -0.62 1.83 -25.64
C LYS A 509 -1.17 1.83 -24.20
N THR A 510 -2.49 1.82 -24.00
CA THR A 510 -3.13 1.81 -22.67
C THR A 510 -3.14 0.41 -22.04
N ALA A 511 -3.18 -0.65 -22.86
CA ALA A 511 -3.11 -2.03 -22.38
C ALA A 511 -1.79 -2.34 -21.66
N MET A 512 -0.71 -1.60 -21.93
CA MET A 512 0.56 -1.71 -21.21
C MET A 512 0.60 -0.95 -19.87
N ALA A 513 -0.27 0.06 -19.67
CA ALA A 513 -0.31 0.86 -18.44
C ALA A 513 -1.37 0.39 -17.43
N THR A 514 -2.33 -0.47 -17.84
CA THR A 514 -3.44 -0.90 -16.96
C THR A 514 -3.56 -2.42 -16.74
N ARG A 515 -2.83 -3.28 -17.48
CA ARG A 515 -2.88 -4.75 -17.33
C ARG A 515 -1.72 -5.33 -16.57
#